data_AF-I8TJ11-F1
#
_entry.id   AF-I8TJ11-F1
#
_cell.length_a   1.000
_cell.length_b   1.000
_cell.length_c   1.000
_cell.angle_alpha   90.00
_cell.angle_beta   90.00
_cell.angle_gamma   90.00
#
_symmetry.space_group_name_H-M   'P 1'
#
loop_
_entity.id
_entity.type
_entity.pdbx_description
1 polymer ?
#
loop_
_entity_poly.entity_id
_entity_poly.type
_entity_poly.pdbx_seq_one_letter_code
_entity_poly.pdbx_strand_id
1 'polypeptide(L)'
;MNRAVSSKCFQCPTFRAGRCSGTAKRLLATDAAPLTRKDKKEGDISSVFSTFSGRKIPPLPERFRELKRNLTTGFEEQIQKSWDELVEVLKVRTEEVASKRESIIPQLNYSDIRAGSVSPETVAAIRRTGVAVVRGVVPKDEAEGLLSDVRRYFAAHQFPGFPSDADKKIIYESYWSPSQVKARSHPNMLSTQSWMNQLYSADAGQKSNADPTS
;
A
#
# COMPACT_ATOMS: atom_id res chain seq x y z
N MET A 1 -1.02 -14.54 -9.53
CA MET A 1 -0.53 -15.72 -8.78
C MET A 1 0.98 -15.86 -9.00
N ASN A 2 1.80 -15.13 -8.23
CA ASN A 2 3.27 -15.24 -8.29
C ASN A 2 3.74 -16.28 -7.28
N ARG A 3 3.59 -17.56 -7.61
CA ARG A 3 4.26 -18.64 -6.87
C ARG A 3 5.62 -18.85 -7.52
N ALA A 4 6.70 -18.65 -6.78
CA ALA A 4 8.02 -19.09 -7.24
C ALA A 4 7.95 -20.61 -7.42
N VAL A 5 8.08 -21.09 -8.65
CA VAL A 5 7.95 -22.51 -8.98
C VAL A 5 9.32 -23.19 -8.85
N SER A 6 9.36 -24.47 -8.47
CA SER A 6 10.59 -25.26 -8.40
C SER A 6 11.39 -25.19 -9.71
N SER A 7 12.72 -25.13 -9.63
CA SER A 7 13.61 -25.05 -10.81
C SER A 7 13.40 -26.22 -11.78
N LYS A 8 13.01 -27.39 -11.26
CA LYS A 8 12.67 -28.59 -12.06
C LYS A 8 11.45 -28.38 -12.96
N CYS A 9 10.52 -27.48 -12.61
CA CYS A 9 9.34 -27.23 -13.42
C CYS A 9 9.67 -26.50 -14.72
N PHE A 10 10.70 -25.63 -14.74
CA PHE A 10 11.14 -24.94 -15.95
C PHE A 10 11.73 -25.88 -17.02
N GLN A 11 12.07 -27.12 -16.65
CA GLN A 11 12.49 -28.18 -17.58
C GLN A 11 11.33 -29.08 -18.04
N CYS A 12 10.13 -28.92 -17.48
CA CYS A 12 8.97 -29.76 -17.80
C CYS A 12 8.21 -29.22 -19.03
N PRO A 13 8.05 -30.00 -20.12
CA PRO A 13 7.34 -29.54 -21.33
C PRO A 13 5.88 -29.14 -21.06
N THR A 14 5.19 -29.86 -20.17
CA THR A 14 3.79 -29.59 -19.81
C THR A 14 3.60 -28.28 -19.05
N PHE A 15 4.58 -27.91 -18.21
CA PHE A 15 4.61 -26.63 -17.52
C PHE A 15 4.91 -25.48 -18.48
N ARG A 16 5.90 -25.64 -19.36
CA ARG A 16 6.24 -24.63 -20.39
C ARG A 16 5.11 -24.42 -21.41
N ALA A 17 4.32 -25.45 -21.69
CA ALA A 17 3.13 -25.36 -22.54
C ALA A 17 1.91 -24.75 -21.83
N GLY A 18 2.04 -24.27 -20.59
CA GLY A 18 0.96 -23.61 -19.84
C GLY A 18 -0.16 -24.56 -19.35
N ARG A 19 0.02 -25.88 -19.46
CA ARG A 19 -0.98 -26.90 -19.08
C ARG A 19 -0.80 -27.45 -17.65
N CYS A 20 0.16 -26.91 -16.89
CA CYS A 20 0.45 -27.30 -15.52
C CYS A 20 0.82 -26.06 -14.71
N SER A 21 0.31 -25.95 -13.48
CA SER A 21 0.56 -24.80 -12.59
C SER A 21 1.92 -24.83 -11.87
N GLY A 22 2.66 -25.95 -11.99
CA GLY A 22 3.97 -26.15 -11.38
C GLY A 22 3.94 -26.37 -9.87
N THR A 23 5.02 -26.96 -9.35
CA THR A 23 5.20 -27.16 -7.90
C THR A 23 5.72 -25.89 -7.25
N ALA A 24 4.93 -25.31 -6.34
CA ALA A 24 5.32 -24.12 -5.61
C ALA A 24 6.57 -24.39 -4.74
N LYS A 25 7.62 -23.60 -4.95
CA LYS A 25 8.72 -23.49 -4.01
C LYS A 25 8.20 -22.69 -2.82
N ARG A 26 8.19 -23.29 -1.63
CA ARG A 26 7.98 -22.56 -0.38
C ARG A 26 9.16 -21.61 -0.22
N LEU A 27 9.01 -20.37 -0.68
CA LEU A 27 9.93 -19.32 -0.29
C LEU A 27 9.55 -18.98 1.15
N LEU A 28 10.34 -19.49 2.10
CA LEU A 28 10.44 -18.83 3.39
C LEU A 28 10.69 -17.35 3.11
N ALA A 29 9.94 -16.50 3.80
CA ALA A 29 10.05 -15.05 3.68
C ALA A 29 11.54 -14.69 3.62
N THR A 30 11.90 -13.78 2.70
CA THR A 30 13.20 -13.14 2.80
C THR A 30 13.37 -12.67 4.24
N ASP A 31 14.36 -13.22 4.93
CA ASP A 31 15.03 -12.51 6.01
C ASP A 31 15.58 -11.23 5.37
N ALA A 32 14.71 -10.23 5.23
CA ALA A 32 15.15 -8.87 5.25
C ALA A 32 15.90 -8.79 6.59
N ALA A 33 17.21 -8.53 6.53
CA ALA A 33 17.96 -8.22 7.72
C ALA A 33 17.09 -7.24 8.52
N PRO A 34 16.73 -7.54 9.79
CA PRO A 34 15.90 -6.62 10.55
C PRO A 34 16.60 -5.27 10.47
N LEU A 35 15.87 -4.24 10.02
CA LEU A 35 16.37 -2.87 10.08
C LEU A 35 16.78 -2.67 11.53
N THR A 36 18.08 -2.72 11.79
CA THR A 36 18.56 -2.53 13.15
C THR A 36 18.16 -1.11 13.52
N ARG A 37 17.71 -0.92 14.76
CA ARG A 37 17.21 0.37 15.28
C ARG A 37 18.17 1.56 15.03
N LYS A 38 19.42 1.31 14.63
CA LYS A 38 20.44 2.28 14.24
C LYS A 38 20.13 3.07 12.96
N ASP A 39 19.29 2.57 12.05
CA ASP A 39 19.02 3.27 10.77
C ASP A 39 17.91 4.34 10.86
N LYS A 40 17.18 4.37 11.99
CA LYS A 40 16.28 5.45 12.36
C LYS A 40 16.99 6.39 13.33
N LYS A 41 17.55 7.49 12.82
CA LYS A 41 17.71 8.66 13.69
C LYS A 41 16.33 9.26 13.88
N GLU A 42 15.86 9.26 15.12
CA GLU A 42 14.62 9.91 15.54
C GLU A 42 14.58 11.34 14.99
N GLY A 43 13.50 11.71 14.30
CA GLY A 43 13.33 13.01 13.65
C GLY A 43 13.87 13.13 12.21
N ASP A 44 14.53 12.11 11.64
CA ASP A 44 15.06 12.17 10.27
C ASP A 44 14.56 11.00 9.40
N ILE A 45 13.48 11.26 8.64
CA ILE A 45 12.95 10.29 7.67
C ILE A 45 13.73 10.28 6.33
N SER A 46 14.71 11.16 6.14
CA SER A 46 15.48 11.22 4.87
C SER A 46 16.35 9.99 4.64
N SER A 47 16.68 9.24 5.69
CA SER A 47 17.38 7.96 5.60
C SER A 47 16.49 6.85 5.02
N VAL A 48 15.19 6.91 5.29
CA VAL A 48 14.20 5.92 4.84
C VAL A 48 13.75 6.21 3.40
N PHE A 49 13.70 7.49 3.04
CA PHE A 49 13.34 7.93 1.70
C PHE A 49 14.59 8.42 0.95
N SER A 50 15.29 7.48 0.30
CA SER A 50 16.46 7.75 -0.55
C SER A 50 16.20 8.81 -1.63
N THR A 51 14.95 8.94 -2.09
CA THR A 51 14.49 9.97 -3.03
C THR A 51 14.71 11.40 -2.51
N PHE A 52 14.64 11.65 -1.19
CA PHE A 52 14.85 13.00 -0.63
C PHE A 52 16.32 13.30 -0.32
N SER A 53 17.17 12.28 -0.18
CA SER A 53 18.56 12.47 0.31
C SER A 53 19.59 12.69 -0.81
N GLY A 54 19.19 12.61 -2.08
CA GLY A 54 20.11 12.76 -3.23
C GLY A 54 21.23 11.72 -3.28
N ARG A 55 21.18 10.70 -2.42
CA ARG A 55 22.23 9.68 -2.28
C ARG A 55 22.16 8.71 -3.45
N LYS A 56 23.30 8.52 -4.13
CA LYS A 56 23.47 7.43 -5.09
C LYS A 56 23.39 6.10 -4.33
N ILE A 57 22.32 5.36 -4.60
CA ILE A 57 22.09 4.04 -3.99
C ILE A 57 23.15 3.09 -4.57
N PRO A 58 23.94 2.38 -3.73
CA PRO A 58 24.89 1.38 -4.23
C PRO A 58 24.14 0.27 -4.99
N PRO A 59 24.79 -0.41 -5.94
CA PRO A 59 24.15 -1.51 -6.65
C PRO A 59 23.66 -2.56 -5.65
N LEU A 60 22.45 -3.08 -5.89
CA LEU A 60 21.88 -4.13 -5.05
C LEU A 60 22.77 -5.39 -5.09
N PRO A 61 22.85 -6.16 -3.98
CA PRO A 61 23.63 -7.39 -3.93
C PRO A 61 23.29 -8.39 -5.05
N GLU A 62 24.27 -9.20 -5.44
CA GLU A 62 24.18 -10.13 -6.59
C GLU A 62 22.98 -11.09 -6.53
N ARG A 63 22.54 -11.48 -5.32
CA ARG A 63 21.34 -12.31 -5.13
C ARG A 63 20.09 -11.77 -5.84
N PHE A 64 19.97 -10.45 -6.03
CA PHE A 64 18.84 -9.86 -6.76
C PHE A 64 18.95 -10.08 -8.26
N ARG A 65 20.17 -10.20 -8.81
CA ARG A 65 20.38 -10.61 -10.20
C ARG A 65 19.99 -12.07 -10.38
N GLU A 66 20.42 -12.94 -9.47
CA GLU A 66 20.02 -14.35 -9.47
C GLU A 66 18.50 -14.52 -9.34
N LEU A 67 17.87 -13.75 -8.46
CA LEU A 67 16.41 -13.73 -8.31
C LEU A 67 15.71 -13.35 -9.62
N LYS A 68 16.17 -12.29 -10.30
CA LYS A 68 15.62 -11.90 -11.60
C LYS A 68 15.75 -13.03 -12.62
N ARG A 69 16.93 -13.66 -12.73
CA ARG A 69 17.14 -14.82 -13.61
C ARG A 69 16.18 -15.96 -13.29
N ASN A 70 16.04 -16.31 -12.01
CA ASN A 70 15.14 -17.38 -11.57
C ASN A 70 13.66 -17.11 -11.86
N LEU A 71 13.25 -15.84 -11.90
CA LEU A 71 11.87 -15.46 -12.22
C LEU A 71 11.60 -15.40 -13.73
N THR A 72 12.63 -15.16 -14.56
CA THR A 72 12.46 -14.95 -16.00
C THR A 72 12.80 -16.18 -16.85
N THR A 73 13.64 -17.09 -16.36
CA THR A 73 14.20 -18.19 -17.16
C THR A 73 13.08 -19.09 -17.72
N GLY A 74 13.08 -19.28 -19.03
CA GLY A 74 12.09 -20.10 -19.74
C GLY A 74 10.73 -19.44 -19.98
N PHE A 75 10.58 -18.17 -19.57
CA PHE A 75 9.39 -17.35 -19.79
C PHE A 75 9.69 -15.99 -20.48
N GLU A 76 10.86 -15.86 -21.11
CA GLU A 76 11.39 -14.59 -21.59
C GLU A 76 10.45 -13.93 -22.60
N GLU A 77 9.99 -14.70 -23.60
CA GLU A 77 9.07 -14.21 -24.62
C GLU A 77 7.70 -13.85 -24.05
N GLN A 78 7.16 -14.65 -23.11
CA GLN A 78 5.86 -14.36 -22.49
C GLN A 78 5.93 -13.10 -21.63
N ILE A 79 7.03 -12.90 -20.91
CA ILE A 79 7.24 -11.70 -20.10
C ILE A 79 7.33 -10.48 -21.00
N GLN A 80 8.13 -10.53 -22.07
CA GLN A 80 8.25 -9.44 -23.04
C GLN A 80 6.88 -9.10 -23.64
N LYS A 81 6.15 -10.09 -24.14
CA LYS A 81 4.82 -9.88 -24.71
C LYS A 81 3.85 -9.27 -23.69
N SER A 82 3.81 -9.79 -22.47
CA SER A 82 2.93 -9.26 -21.41
C SER A 82 3.29 -7.84 -21.01
N TRP A 83 4.58 -7.47 -21.09
CA TRP A 83 5.07 -6.14 -20.83
C TRP A 83 4.62 -5.17 -21.92
N ASP A 84 4.76 -5.55 -23.18
CA ASP A 84 4.35 -4.73 -24.32
C ASP A 84 2.83 -4.49 -24.29
N GLU A 85 2.04 -5.52 -24.00
CA GLU A 85 0.59 -5.40 -23.81
C GLU A 85 0.24 -4.49 -22.62
N LEU A 86 0.94 -4.62 -21.49
CA LEU A 86 0.75 -3.78 -20.30
C LEU A 86 1.04 -2.31 -20.60
N VAL A 87 2.09 -2.01 -21.38
CA VAL A 87 2.44 -0.64 -21.76
C VAL A 87 1.31 0.02 -22.55
N GLU A 88 0.69 -0.69 -23.49
CA GLU A 88 -0.45 -0.14 -24.25
C GLU A 88 -1.67 0.12 -23.34
N VAL A 89 -1.98 -0.79 -22.41
CA VAL A 89 -3.03 -0.56 -21.42
C VAL A 89 -2.73 0.65 -20.54
N LEU A 90 -1.48 0.81 -20.10
CA LEU A 90 -1.06 1.93 -19.25
C LEU A 90 -1.10 3.27 -19.99
N LYS A 91 -0.84 3.32 -21.30
CA LYS A 91 -0.99 4.55 -22.10
C LYS A 91 -2.41 5.08 -22.02
N VAL A 92 -3.40 4.23 -22.33
CA VAL A 92 -4.83 4.58 -22.25
C VAL A 92 -5.21 5.03 -20.84
N ARG A 93 -4.71 4.36 -19.80
CA ARG A 93 -4.99 4.77 -18.41
C ARG A 93 -4.35 6.09 -18.04
N THR A 94 -3.14 6.36 -18.51
CA THR A 94 -2.43 7.61 -18.23
C THR A 94 -3.12 8.78 -18.91
N GLU A 95 -3.63 8.60 -20.12
CA GLU A 95 -4.47 9.60 -20.82
C GLU A 95 -5.81 9.83 -20.10
N GLU A 96 -6.46 8.77 -19.61
CA GLU A 96 -7.67 8.87 -18.78
C GLU A 96 -7.40 9.70 -17.50
N VAL A 97 -6.27 9.46 -16.82
CA VAL A 97 -5.86 10.23 -15.63
C VAL A 97 -5.54 11.69 -15.99
N ALA A 98 -4.81 11.92 -17.08
CA ALA A 98 -4.43 13.27 -17.51
C ALA A 98 -5.64 14.12 -17.90
N SER A 99 -6.65 13.50 -18.53
CA SER A 99 -7.89 14.16 -18.94
C SER A 99 -8.85 14.41 -17.78
N LYS A 100 -9.11 13.40 -16.93
CA LYS A 100 -10.07 13.51 -15.82
C LYS A 100 -9.51 14.22 -14.59
N ARG A 101 -8.19 14.18 -14.38
CA ARG A 101 -7.52 14.76 -13.20
C ARG A 101 -8.22 14.35 -11.91
N GLU A 102 -8.56 15.31 -11.05
CA GLU A 102 -9.20 15.08 -9.74
C GLU A 102 -10.56 14.38 -9.85
N SER A 103 -11.29 14.56 -10.95
CA SER A 103 -12.62 13.96 -11.13
C SER A 103 -12.57 12.44 -11.34
N ILE A 104 -11.38 11.87 -11.54
CA ILE A 104 -11.22 10.41 -11.62
C ILE A 104 -11.41 9.75 -10.25
N ILE A 105 -11.16 10.48 -9.16
CA ILE A 105 -11.22 9.93 -7.80
C ILE A 105 -12.70 9.80 -7.39
N PRO A 106 -13.21 8.58 -7.16
CA PRO A 106 -14.58 8.38 -6.71
C PRO A 106 -14.81 9.07 -5.36
N GLN A 107 -15.93 9.77 -5.25
CA GLN A 107 -16.34 10.45 -4.02
C GLN A 107 -17.70 9.91 -3.59
N LEU A 108 -17.84 9.60 -2.30
CA LEU A 108 -19.07 9.10 -1.71
C LEU A 108 -19.25 9.67 -0.31
N ASN A 109 -20.48 9.64 0.22
CA ASN A 109 -20.73 10.08 1.58
C ASN A 109 -20.75 8.89 2.53
N TYR A 110 -20.31 9.11 3.76
CA TYR A 110 -20.43 8.12 4.84
C TYR A 110 -21.88 7.72 5.09
N SER A 111 -22.85 8.63 4.86
CA SER A 111 -24.29 8.31 4.94
C SER A 111 -24.69 7.16 4.03
N ASP A 112 -24.10 7.09 2.84
CA ASP A 112 -24.44 6.10 1.81
C ASP A 112 -23.87 4.73 2.19
N ILE A 113 -22.65 4.72 2.78
CA ILE A 113 -22.05 3.53 3.39
C ILE A 113 -22.95 3.00 4.51
N ARG A 114 -23.36 3.89 5.42
CA ARG A 114 -24.21 3.53 6.56
C ARG A 114 -25.59 3.03 6.14
N ALA A 115 -26.15 3.59 5.07
CA ALA A 115 -27.44 3.17 4.51
C ALA A 115 -27.34 1.90 3.64
N GLY A 116 -26.12 1.42 3.32
CA GLY A 116 -25.93 0.31 2.40
C GLY A 116 -26.32 0.64 0.96
N SER A 117 -26.32 1.94 0.60
CA SER A 117 -26.84 2.44 -0.68
C SER A 117 -25.73 2.85 -1.66
N VAL A 118 -24.48 2.47 -1.40
CA VAL A 118 -23.36 2.72 -2.33
C VAL A 118 -23.57 1.88 -3.60
N SER A 119 -23.58 2.54 -4.75
CA SER A 119 -23.90 1.86 -6.00
C SER A 119 -22.79 0.89 -6.45
N PRO A 120 -23.14 -0.18 -7.18
CA PRO A 120 -22.17 -1.10 -7.77
C PRO A 120 -21.16 -0.39 -8.68
N GLU A 121 -21.58 0.66 -9.38
CA GLU A 121 -20.74 1.48 -10.26
C GLU A 121 -19.70 2.27 -9.46
N THR A 122 -20.08 2.84 -8.31
CA THR A 122 -19.13 3.49 -7.40
C THR A 122 -18.12 2.46 -6.87
N VAL A 123 -18.57 1.28 -6.46
CA VAL A 123 -17.67 0.21 -6.01
C VAL A 123 -16.69 -0.22 -7.12
N ALA A 124 -17.18 -0.37 -8.35
CA ALA A 124 -16.34 -0.70 -9.51
C ALA A 124 -15.33 0.42 -9.80
N ALA A 125 -15.73 1.69 -9.69
CA ALA A 125 -14.85 2.83 -9.85
C ALA A 125 -13.73 2.83 -8.79
N ILE A 126 -14.06 2.58 -7.52
CA ILE A 126 -13.08 2.48 -6.43
C ILE A 126 -12.08 1.35 -6.68
N ARG A 127 -12.56 0.18 -7.14
CA ARG A 127 -11.68 -0.94 -7.51
C ARG A 127 -10.76 -0.60 -8.68
N ARG A 128 -11.28 0.17 -9.65
CA ARG A 128 -10.56 0.57 -10.86
C ARG A 128 -9.47 1.61 -10.56
N THR A 129 -9.71 2.54 -9.64
CA THR A 129 -8.77 3.62 -9.29
C THR A 129 -7.87 3.26 -8.11
N GLY A 130 -8.29 2.33 -7.26
CA GLY A 130 -7.60 1.95 -6.02
C GLY A 130 -7.67 3.01 -4.92
N VAL A 131 -8.46 4.07 -5.11
CA VAL A 131 -8.59 5.21 -4.17
C VAL A 131 -10.02 5.73 -4.13
N ALA A 132 -10.42 6.35 -3.02
CA ALA A 132 -11.73 6.96 -2.84
C ALA A 132 -11.66 8.12 -1.83
N VAL A 133 -12.59 9.08 -1.93
CA VAL A 133 -12.84 10.10 -0.91
C VAL A 133 -14.19 9.83 -0.25
N VAL A 134 -14.17 9.43 1.03
CA VAL A 134 -15.38 9.29 1.84
C VAL A 134 -15.61 10.57 2.62
N ARG A 135 -16.67 11.32 2.28
CA ARG A 135 -17.02 12.59 2.91
C ARG A 135 -17.89 12.35 4.14
N GLY A 136 -17.71 13.19 5.16
CA GLY A 136 -18.55 13.17 6.37
C GLY A 136 -18.36 11.96 7.28
N VAL A 137 -17.20 11.28 7.21
CA VAL A 137 -16.87 10.19 8.15
C VAL A 137 -16.85 10.72 9.58
N VAL A 138 -16.05 11.75 9.83
CA VAL A 138 -16.10 12.51 11.09
C VAL A 138 -16.87 13.80 10.82
N PRO A 139 -17.89 14.15 11.63
CA PRO A 139 -18.58 15.43 11.50
C PRO A 139 -17.60 16.60 11.53
N LYS A 140 -17.89 17.65 10.77
CA LYS A 140 -16.97 18.78 10.59
C LYS A 140 -16.55 19.40 11.94
N ASP A 141 -17.51 19.68 12.81
CA ASP A 141 -17.24 20.32 14.10
C ASP A 141 -16.35 19.46 15.00
N GLU A 142 -16.57 18.13 14.99
CA GLU A 142 -15.73 17.19 15.72
C GLU A 142 -14.32 17.12 15.13
N ALA A 143 -14.19 17.11 13.80
CA ALA A 143 -12.90 17.13 13.13
C ALA A 143 -12.11 18.42 13.42
N GLU A 144 -12.77 19.58 13.43
CA GLU A 144 -12.18 20.87 13.80
C GLU A 144 -11.77 20.90 15.27
N GLY A 145 -12.58 20.31 16.17
CA GLY A 145 -12.23 20.12 17.58
C GLY A 145 -10.98 19.27 17.76
N LEU A 146 -10.91 18.11 17.10
CA LEU A 146 -9.73 17.22 17.13
C LEU A 146 -8.47 17.92 16.60
N LEU A 147 -8.62 18.75 15.55
CA LEU A 147 -7.52 19.55 14.99
C LEU A 147 -7.05 20.64 15.96
N SER A 148 -7.97 21.34 16.61
CA SER A 148 -7.62 22.33 17.64
C SER A 148 -6.89 21.68 18.81
N ASP A 149 -7.38 20.52 19.28
CA ASP A 149 -6.78 19.80 20.40
C ASP A 149 -5.38 19.27 20.07
N VAL A 150 -5.15 18.74 18.85
CA VAL A 150 -3.80 18.28 18.47
C VAL A 150 -2.82 19.43 18.32
N ARG A 151 -3.28 20.59 17.82
CA ARG A 151 -2.46 21.81 17.76
C ARG A 151 -2.06 22.28 19.15
N ARG A 152 -3.00 22.29 20.11
CA ARG A 152 -2.71 22.62 21.52
C ARG A 152 -1.74 21.63 22.13
N TYR A 153 -1.95 20.33 21.88
CA TYR A 153 -1.08 19.27 22.37
C TYR A 153 0.36 19.41 21.85
N PHE A 154 0.54 19.74 20.57
CA PHE A 154 1.87 19.99 19.96
C PHE A 154 2.48 21.34 20.31
N ALA A 155 1.69 22.34 20.73
CA ALA A 155 2.23 23.60 21.26
C ALA A 155 2.74 23.43 22.70
N ALA A 156 2.11 22.55 23.48
CA ALA A 156 2.44 22.31 24.88
C ALA A 156 3.62 21.33 25.09
N HIS A 157 4.03 20.58 24.06
CA HIS A 157 5.10 19.59 24.15
C HIS A 157 6.01 19.66 22.93
N GLN A 158 7.31 19.41 23.13
CA GLN A 158 8.27 19.30 22.04
C GLN A 158 8.24 17.88 21.47
N PHE A 159 8.06 17.76 20.16
CA PHE A 159 8.10 16.48 19.46
C PHE A 159 9.21 16.48 18.42
N PRO A 160 9.96 15.36 18.28
CA PRO A 160 10.80 15.17 17.12
C PRO A 160 9.95 15.13 15.85
N GLY A 161 10.57 15.44 14.73
CA GLY A 161 9.87 15.52 13.46
C GLY A 161 10.74 16.04 12.34
N PHE A 162 10.23 15.97 11.12
CA PHE A 162 10.93 16.41 9.92
C PHE A 162 10.33 17.73 9.39
N PRO A 163 11.15 18.72 8.97
CA PRO A 163 12.61 18.77 9.11
C PRO A 163 13.09 18.83 10.57
N SER A 164 14.21 18.15 10.89
CA SER A 164 14.70 18.00 12.27
C SER A 164 15.26 19.29 12.87
N ASP A 165 15.72 20.20 12.03
CA ASP A 165 16.32 21.50 12.35
C ASP A 165 15.30 22.67 12.38
N ALA A 166 14.10 22.48 11.83
CA ALA A 166 13.07 23.53 11.82
C ALA A 166 12.25 23.55 13.11
N ASP A 167 11.95 24.73 13.66
CA ASP A 167 11.05 24.85 14.83
C ASP A 167 9.64 24.33 14.53
N LYS A 168 9.17 24.53 13.28
CA LYS A 168 7.89 24.01 12.81
C LYS A 168 8.10 22.76 11.99
N LYS A 169 7.71 21.61 12.55
CA LYS A 169 7.76 20.31 11.87
C LYS A 169 6.64 20.21 10.83
N ILE A 170 6.94 19.58 9.69
CA ILE A 170 5.95 19.18 8.68
C ILE A 170 5.39 17.80 9.04
N ILE A 171 6.25 16.91 9.52
CA ILE A 171 5.90 15.58 10.00
C ILE A 171 6.28 15.49 11.46
N TYR A 172 5.30 15.25 12.33
CA TYR A 172 5.52 15.09 13.77
C TYR A 172 5.63 13.60 14.10
N GLU A 173 6.68 13.20 14.81
CA GLU A 173 6.84 11.84 15.34
C GLU A 173 6.04 11.67 16.65
N SER A 174 4.72 11.82 16.52
CA SER A 174 3.77 11.60 17.61
C SER A 174 2.70 10.60 17.18
N TYR A 175 2.43 9.60 18.02
CA TYR A 175 1.57 8.47 17.68
C TYR A 175 0.34 8.34 18.57
N TRP A 176 0.40 8.91 19.78
CA TRP A 176 -0.55 8.65 20.87
C TRP A 176 -1.23 9.92 21.41
N SER A 177 -1.26 11.01 20.64
CA SER A 177 -2.03 12.18 21.10
C SER A 177 -3.50 11.80 21.29
N PRO A 178 -4.21 12.36 22.29
CA PRO A 178 -5.62 12.03 22.53
C PRO A 178 -6.49 12.19 21.29
N SER A 179 -6.25 13.23 20.47
CA SER A 179 -6.95 13.43 19.19
C SER A 179 -6.70 12.32 18.18
N GLN A 180 -5.47 11.82 18.06
CA GLN A 180 -5.16 10.70 17.17
C GLN A 180 -5.86 9.42 17.62
N VAL A 181 -5.86 9.12 18.92
CA VAL A 181 -6.53 7.93 19.47
C VAL A 181 -8.03 8.01 19.21
N LYS A 182 -8.67 9.14 19.54
CA LYS A 182 -10.10 9.38 19.29
C LYS A 182 -10.45 9.26 17.81
N ALA A 183 -9.66 9.84 16.92
CA ALA A 183 -9.90 9.76 15.47
C ALA A 183 -9.81 8.32 14.95
N ARG A 184 -8.86 7.51 15.45
CA ARG A 184 -8.72 6.09 15.07
C ARG A 184 -9.85 5.24 15.60
N SER A 185 -10.31 5.50 16.83
CA SER A 185 -11.40 4.74 17.47
C SER A 185 -12.80 5.29 17.16
N HIS A 186 -12.91 6.31 16.31
CA HIS A 186 -14.20 6.91 15.98
C HIS A 186 -15.12 5.87 15.32
N PRO A 187 -16.37 5.68 15.77
CA PRO A 187 -17.26 4.63 15.26
C PRO A 187 -17.44 4.66 13.73
N ASN A 188 -17.63 5.86 13.17
CA ASN A 188 -17.74 6.02 11.71
C ASN A 188 -16.44 5.68 10.96
N MET A 189 -15.26 5.91 11.56
CA MET A 189 -13.99 5.53 10.97
C MET A 189 -13.85 4.01 10.91
N LEU A 190 -14.15 3.33 12.02
CA LEU A 190 -14.13 1.87 12.09
C LEU A 190 -15.15 1.23 11.13
N SER A 191 -16.36 1.79 11.04
CA SER A 191 -17.38 1.34 10.08
C SER A 191 -16.93 1.54 8.63
N THR A 192 -16.34 2.70 8.31
CA THR A 192 -15.80 2.98 6.97
C THR A 192 -14.67 2.02 6.63
N GLN A 193 -13.75 1.75 7.56
CA GLN A 193 -12.66 0.78 7.37
C GLN A 193 -13.20 -0.64 7.14
N SER A 194 -14.19 -1.06 7.94
CA SER A 194 -14.85 -2.36 7.77
C SER A 194 -15.49 -2.49 6.40
N TRP A 195 -16.21 -1.47 5.94
CA TRP A 195 -16.80 -1.45 4.60
C TRP A 195 -15.73 -1.51 3.49
N MET A 196 -14.66 -0.71 3.60
CA MET A 196 -13.55 -0.74 2.64
C MET A 196 -12.87 -2.12 2.58
N ASN A 197 -12.75 -2.82 3.71
CA ASN A 197 -12.17 -4.16 3.76
C ASN A 197 -13.00 -5.20 2.98
N GLN A 198 -14.32 -5.01 2.86
CA GLN A 198 -15.18 -5.88 2.04
C GLN A 198 -14.90 -5.72 0.53
N LEU A 199 -14.15 -4.69 0.13
CA LEU A 199 -13.70 -4.55 -1.25
C LEU A 199 -12.56 -5.52 -1.59
N TYR A 200 -11.95 -6.20 -0.62
CA TYR A 200 -10.92 -7.19 -0.91
C TYR A 200 -11.53 -8.59 -1.04
N SER A 201 -10.93 -9.42 -1.89
CA SER A 201 -11.28 -10.83 -2.05
C SER A 201 -10.08 -11.69 -1.69
N ALA A 202 -10.32 -12.78 -0.97
CA ALA A 202 -9.34 -13.81 -0.69
C ALA A 202 -9.86 -15.17 -1.19
N ASP A 203 -8.97 -16.04 -1.65
CA ASP A 203 -9.32 -17.41 -2.01
C ASP A 203 -9.81 -18.16 -0.76
N ALA A 204 -10.80 -19.04 -0.91
CA ALA A 204 -11.49 -19.74 0.19
C ALA A 204 -10.56 -20.57 1.13
N GLY A 205 -9.31 -20.81 0.74
CA GLY A 205 -8.30 -21.53 1.55
C GLY A 205 -7.10 -20.69 1.99
N GLN A 206 -7.11 -19.38 1.78
CA GLN A 206 -6.00 -18.51 2.16
C GLN A 206 -5.98 -18.31 3.68
N LYS A 207 -5.03 -18.94 4.37
CA LYS A 207 -4.79 -18.72 5.80
C LYS A 207 -4.30 -17.29 6.00
N SER A 208 -5.07 -16.48 6.71
CA SER A 208 -4.64 -15.15 7.16
C SER A 208 -3.65 -15.34 8.32
N ASN A 209 -2.44 -14.77 8.21
CA ASN A 209 -1.49 -14.68 9.32
C ASN A 209 -1.94 -13.68 10.42
N ALA A 210 -3.23 -13.32 10.45
CA ALA A 210 -3.83 -12.36 11.36
C ALA A 210 -4.58 -13.06 12.51
N ASP A 211 -4.20 -14.29 12.84
CA ASP A 211 -4.71 -14.99 14.00
C ASP A 211 -3.73 -14.76 15.17
N PRO A 212 -4.12 -14.01 16.23
CA PRO A 212 -3.22 -13.70 17.34
C PRO A 212 -2.92 -14.89 18.26
N THR A 213 -3.39 -16.10 17.94
CA THR A 213 -3.20 -17.31 18.75
C THR A 213 -2.20 -18.34 18.19
N SER A 214 -1.32 -17.95 17.26
CA SER A 214 -0.18 -18.79 16.84
C SER A 214 1.15 -18.36 17.44
#